data_AF-A0A7W6QC82-F1
#
_entry.id   AF-A0A7W6QC82-F1
#
_cell.length_a   1.000
_cell.length_b   1.000
_cell.length_c   1.000
_cell.angle_alpha   90.00
_cell.angle_beta   90.00
_cell.angle_gamma   90.00
#
_symmetry.space_group_name_H-M   'P 1'
#
loop_
_entity.id
_entity.type
_entity.pdbx_description
1 polymer ?
#
loop_
_entity_poly.entity_id
_entity_poly.type
_entity_poly.pdbx_seq_one_letter_code
_entity_poly.pdbx_strand_id
1 'polypeptide(L)'
;MALENVSQWGLFEAERRINQGALSHGFLPSPSELRREIDRVMEPFRERERRAAEEKRRYLWAEDDKPRALPAPAGDPEAVAKWRARRAVERAEAAAKAAGAPVDRALFADKDERMTRTAADAVDDYMSRQSRHHYRSSERGEEFDA
;
A
#
# COMPACT_ATOMS: atom_id res chain seq x y z
N MET A 1 -25.69 -28.77 1.97
CA MET A 1 -26.06 -29.30 0.63
C MET A 1 -24.93 -29.03 -0.38
N ALA A 2 -24.77 -29.85 -1.43
CA ALA A 2 -23.71 -29.64 -2.44
C ALA A 2 -23.73 -28.27 -3.13
N LEU A 3 -24.92 -27.65 -3.22
CA LEU A 3 -25.17 -26.38 -3.89
C LEU A 3 -25.12 -25.15 -2.94
N GLU A 4 -24.85 -25.33 -1.65
CA GLU A 4 -24.74 -24.20 -0.72
C GLU A 4 -23.48 -23.37 -1.02
N ASN A 5 -23.68 -22.05 -1.16
CA ASN A 5 -22.63 -21.05 -1.41
C ASN A 5 -21.84 -21.29 -2.71
N VAL A 6 -22.47 -21.88 -3.71
CA VAL A 6 -21.88 -22.07 -5.05
C VAL A 6 -22.42 -20.99 -5.99
N SER A 7 -21.54 -20.37 -6.77
CA SER A 7 -21.95 -19.45 -7.82
C SER A 7 -22.57 -20.21 -9.00
N GLN A 8 -23.58 -19.63 -9.65
CA GLN A 8 -24.21 -20.23 -10.82
C GLN A 8 -23.19 -20.55 -11.94
N TRP A 9 -22.18 -19.69 -12.11
CA TRP A 9 -21.09 -19.92 -13.05
C TRP A 9 -20.24 -21.15 -12.69
N GLY A 10 -19.87 -21.31 -11.40
CA GLY A 10 -19.07 -22.46 -10.95
C GLY A 10 -19.81 -23.79 -11.13
N LEU A 11 -21.13 -23.78 -11.00
CA LEU A 11 -21.97 -24.94 -11.27
C LEU A 11 -21.97 -25.32 -12.77
N PHE A 12 -22.22 -24.35 -13.66
CA PHE A 12 -22.25 -24.61 -15.10
C PHE A 12 -20.90 -25.06 -15.67
N GLU A 13 -19.80 -24.48 -15.19
CA GLU A 13 -18.47 -24.86 -15.65
C GLU A 13 -18.05 -26.23 -15.10
N ALA A 14 -18.44 -26.58 -13.87
CA ALA A 14 -18.26 -27.93 -13.33
C ALA A 14 -19.07 -28.97 -14.13
N GLU A 15 -20.33 -28.68 -14.45
CA GLU A 15 -21.17 -29.53 -15.29
C GLU A 15 -20.54 -29.73 -16.67
N ARG A 16 -20.06 -28.65 -17.30
CA ARG A 16 -19.37 -28.69 -18.59
C ARG A 16 -18.15 -29.62 -18.54
N ARG A 17 -17.31 -29.52 -17.51
CA ARG A 17 -16.12 -30.36 -17.36
C ARG A 17 -16.46 -31.82 -17.12
N ILE A 18 -17.49 -32.10 -16.32
CA ILE A 18 -17.99 -33.45 -16.09
C ILE A 18 -18.45 -34.07 -17.41
N ASN A 19 -19.20 -33.32 -18.23
CA ASN A 19 -19.63 -33.76 -19.55
C ASN A 19 -18.46 -33.96 -20.54
N GLN A 20 -17.31 -33.33 -20.31
CA GLN A 20 -16.07 -33.52 -21.06
C GLN A 20 -15.20 -34.67 -20.53
N GLY A 21 -15.67 -35.43 -19.53
CA GLY A 21 -14.92 -36.56 -18.97
C GLY A 21 -13.94 -36.17 -17.85
N ALA A 22 -14.17 -35.06 -17.15
CA ALA A 22 -13.40 -34.73 -15.94
C ALA A 22 -13.56 -35.77 -14.82
N LEU A 23 -14.69 -36.49 -14.84
CA LEU A 23 -14.88 -37.71 -14.04
C LEU A 23 -14.57 -38.91 -14.92
N SER A 24 -13.94 -39.94 -14.32
CA SER A 24 -13.61 -41.20 -15.00
C SER A 24 -14.83 -42.08 -15.31
N HIS A 25 -16.04 -41.56 -15.06
CA HIS A 25 -17.31 -42.21 -15.35
C HIS A 25 -18.25 -41.25 -16.09
N GLY A 26 -19.10 -41.84 -16.94
CA GLY A 26 -20.08 -41.10 -17.73
C GLY A 26 -21.42 -41.04 -17.02
N PHE A 27 -21.87 -39.82 -16.72
CA PHE A 27 -23.19 -39.45 -16.21
C PHE A 27 -23.51 -39.81 -14.75
N LEU A 28 -24.21 -38.87 -14.09
CA LEU A 28 -24.60 -38.85 -12.67
C LEU A 28 -23.44 -38.70 -11.67
N PRO A 29 -22.81 -37.50 -11.59
CA PRO A 29 -21.92 -37.20 -10.48
C PRO A 29 -22.67 -37.33 -9.15
N SER A 30 -22.06 -37.98 -8.17
CA SER A 30 -22.54 -37.90 -6.79
C SER A 30 -22.47 -36.43 -6.32
N PRO A 31 -23.32 -36.01 -5.36
CA PRO A 31 -23.27 -34.65 -4.82
C PRO A 31 -21.87 -34.23 -4.31
N SER A 32 -21.10 -35.19 -3.80
CA SER A 32 -19.70 -35.00 -3.38
C SER A 32 -18.74 -34.78 -4.55
N GLU A 33 -18.89 -35.51 -5.65
CA GLU A 33 -18.05 -35.34 -6.84
C GLU A 33 -18.34 -34.01 -7.53
N LEU A 34 -19.62 -33.65 -7.64
CA LEU A 34 -20.02 -32.34 -8.15
C LEU A 34 -19.42 -31.22 -7.30
N ARG A 35 -19.48 -31.35 -5.96
CA ARG A 35 -18.88 -30.37 -5.05
C ARG A 35 -17.37 -30.25 -5.25
N ARG A 36 -16.68 -31.38 -5.39
CA ARG A 36 -15.22 -31.41 -5.61
C ARG A 36 -14.83 -30.73 -6.92
N GLU A 37 -15.59 -30.96 -7.99
CA GLU A 37 -15.30 -30.31 -9.28
C GLU A 37 -15.62 -28.81 -9.25
N ILE A 38 -16.70 -28.41 -8.59
CA ILE A 38 -17.00 -26.99 -8.31
C ILE A 38 -15.84 -26.33 -7.56
N ASP A 39 -15.34 -26.97 -6.49
CA ASP A 39 -14.23 -26.42 -5.72
C ASP A 39 -12.95 -26.30 -6.55
N ARG A 40 -12.67 -27.26 -7.44
CA ARG A 40 -11.54 -27.23 -8.38
C ARG A 40 -11.68 -26.12 -9.43
N VAL A 41 -12.89 -25.90 -9.95
CA VAL A 41 -13.18 -24.79 -10.89
C VAL A 41 -13.03 -23.43 -10.21
N MET A 42 -13.44 -23.33 -8.95
CA MET A 42 -13.42 -22.08 -8.18
C MET A 42 -12.04 -21.78 -7.53
N GLU A 43 -11.15 -22.77 -7.44
CA GLU A 43 -9.82 -22.63 -6.85
C GLU A 43 -9.02 -21.43 -7.37
N PRO A 44 -8.93 -21.16 -8.68
CA PRO A 44 -8.19 -20.00 -9.20
C PRO A 44 -8.77 -18.66 -8.75
N PHE A 45 -10.10 -18.57 -8.59
CA PHE A 45 -10.76 -17.35 -8.12
C PHE A 45 -10.49 -17.13 -6.64
N ARG A 46 -10.58 -18.20 -5.83
CA ARG A 46 -10.23 -18.14 -4.40
C ARG A 46 -8.76 -17.77 -4.20
N GLU A 47 -7.87 -18.29 -5.04
CA GLU A 47 -6.46 -17.93 -4.99
C GLU A 47 -6.23 -16.46 -5.37
N ARG A 48 -6.90 -15.97 -6.41
CA ARG A 48 -6.86 -14.55 -6.79
C ARG A 48 -7.37 -13.65 -5.66
N GLU A 49 -8.48 -14.02 -5.01
CA GLU A 49 -9.00 -13.28 -3.86
C GLU A 49 -8.03 -13.27 -2.68
N ARG A 50 -7.40 -14.42 -2.39
CA ARG A 50 -6.34 -14.51 -1.37
C ARG A 50 -5.17 -13.60 -1.69
N ARG A 51 -4.65 -13.65 -2.92
CA ARG A 51 -3.56 -12.77 -3.35
C ARG A 51 -3.95 -11.29 -3.29
N ALA A 52 -5.16 -10.95 -3.71
CA ALA A 52 -5.68 -9.58 -3.62
C ALA A 52 -5.85 -9.11 -2.17
N ALA A 53 -6.24 -9.99 -1.25
CA ALA A 53 -6.32 -9.69 0.18
C ALA A 53 -4.92 -9.50 0.79
N GLU A 54 -3.97 -10.36 0.44
CA GLU A 54 -2.57 -10.25 0.87
C GLU A 54 -1.92 -8.97 0.30
N GLU A 55 -2.19 -8.63 -0.96
CA GLU A 55 -1.75 -7.40 -1.62
C GLU A 55 -2.34 -6.15 -0.95
N LYS A 56 -3.66 -6.15 -0.68
CA LYS A 56 -4.30 -5.10 0.10
C LYS A 56 -3.62 -4.94 1.46
N ARG A 57 -3.34 -6.02 2.19
CA ARG A 57 -2.63 -5.93 3.47
C ARG A 57 -1.21 -5.40 3.34
N ARG A 58 -0.50 -5.72 2.25
CA ARG A 58 0.86 -5.26 2.01
C ARG A 58 0.92 -3.76 1.70
N TYR A 59 -0.07 -3.24 0.97
CA TYR A 59 -0.10 -1.84 0.53
C TYR A 59 -1.06 -0.96 1.34
N LEU A 60 -1.75 -1.50 2.35
CA LEU A 60 -2.55 -0.71 3.27
C LEU A 60 -1.62 0.12 4.15
N TRP A 61 -1.60 1.43 3.95
CA TRP A 61 -0.96 2.32 4.92
C TRP A 61 -1.88 2.58 6.10
N ALA A 62 -1.31 2.74 7.29
CA ALA A 62 -2.05 3.10 8.51
C ALA A 62 -2.81 4.44 8.39
N GLU A 63 -2.51 5.23 7.36
CA GLU A 63 -3.20 6.48 7.05
C GLU A 63 -4.39 6.29 6.08
N ASP A 64 -4.49 5.16 5.38
CA ASP A 64 -5.61 4.87 4.46
C ASP A 64 -6.91 4.54 5.21
N ASP A 65 -6.80 4.05 6.45
CA ASP A 65 -7.95 3.85 7.35
C ASP A 65 -8.49 5.18 7.92
N LYS A 66 -7.75 6.29 7.75
CA LYS A 66 -8.25 7.61 8.16
C LYS A 66 -9.18 8.14 7.07
N PRO A 67 -10.40 8.58 7.42
CA PRO A 67 -11.29 9.18 6.44
C PRO A 67 -10.57 10.38 5.80
N ARG A 68 -10.37 10.32 4.48
CA ARG A 68 -9.86 11.47 3.71
C ARG A 68 -10.70 12.69 4.07
N ALA A 69 -10.04 13.83 4.26
CA ALA A 69 -10.69 15.05 4.72
C ALA A 69 -11.95 15.33 3.89
N LEU A 70 -13.12 15.19 4.51
CA LEU A 70 -14.39 15.42 3.84
C LEU A 70 -14.49 16.87 3.36
N PRO A 71 -15.11 17.13 2.19
CA PRO A 71 -15.32 18.48 1.71
C PRO A 71 -16.11 19.31 2.73
N ALA A 72 -15.97 20.63 2.68
CA ALA A 72 -16.71 21.51 3.56
C ALA A 72 -18.22 21.29 3.40
N PRO A 73 -18.99 21.21 4.49
CA PRO A 73 -20.44 21.10 4.42
C PRO A 73 -21.02 22.33 3.69
N ALA A 74 -22.07 22.12 2.89
CA ALA A 74 -22.75 23.19 2.15
C ALA A 74 -23.99 23.69 2.90
N GLY A 75 -24.30 24.99 2.77
CA GLY A 75 -25.57 25.57 3.19
C GLY A 75 -25.62 26.14 4.61
N ASP A 76 -25.04 25.46 5.61
CA ASP A 76 -25.07 25.91 7.00
C ASP A 76 -23.77 26.65 7.41
N PRO A 77 -23.82 27.97 7.70
CA PRO A 77 -22.65 28.74 8.11
C PRO A 77 -22.04 28.26 9.44
N GLU A 78 -22.84 27.73 10.36
CA GLU A 78 -22.36 27.20 11.64
C GLU A 78 -21.60 25.89 11.43
N ALA A 79 -22.14 24.99 10.59
CA ALA A 79 -21.46 23.77 10.18
C ALA A 79 -20.12 24.05 9.48
N VAL A 80 -20.06 25.09 8.63
CA VAL A 80 -18.82 25.53 7.97
C VAL A 80 -17.81 26.06 8.99
N ALA A 81 -18.25 26.87 9.97
CA ALA A 81 -17.38 27.39 11.02
C ALA A 81 -16.79 26.26 11.87
N LYS A 82 -17.61 25.29 12.27
CA LYS A 82 -17.19 24.10 13.02
C LYS A 82 -16.22 23.22 12.22
N TRP A 83 -16.49 23.02 10.93
CA TRP A 83 -15.57 22.31 10.02
C TRP A 83 -14.22 23.03 9.91
N ARG A 84 -14.21 24.35 9.75
CA ARG A 84 -12.98 25.16 9.68
C ARG A 84 -12.18 25.09 10.98
N ALA A 85 -12.85 25.20 12.13
CA ALA A 85 -12.20 25.08 13.44
C ALA A 85 -11.52 23.71 13.60
N ARG A 86 -12.22 22.62 13.24
CA ARG A 86 -11.64 21.26 13.27
C ARG A 86 -10.41 21.15 12.36
N ARG A 87 -10.49 21.70 11.13
CA ARG A 87 -9.36 21.70 10.19
C ARG A 87 -8.18 22.55 10.65
N ALA A 88 -8.43 23.65 11.36
CA ALA A 88 -7.37 24.48 11.93
C ALA A 88 -6.58 23.70 13.01
N VAL A 89 -7.27 22.96 13.88
CA VAL A 89 -6.65 22.09 14.89
C VAL A 89 -5.85 20.97 14.23
N GLU A 90 -6.45 20.22 13.30
CA GLU A 90 -5.77 19.15 12.56
C GLU A 90 -4.51 19.67 11.82
N ARG A 91 -4.57 20.89 11.26
CA ARG A 91 -3.41 21.54 10.61
C ARG A 91 -2.33 21.93 11.61
N ALA A 92 -2.70 22.43 12.79
CA ALA A 92 -1.76 22.80 13.84
C ALA A 92 -1.04 21.56 14.41
N GLU A 93 -1.77 20.47 14.65
CA GLU A 93 -1.20 19.19 15.08
C GLU A 93 -0.25 18.60 14.02
N ALA A 94 -0.63 18.65 12.75
CA ALA A 94 0.23 18.22 11.66
C ALA A 94 1.51 19.06 11.56
N ALA A 95 1.40 20.38 11.74
CA ALA A 95 2.56 21.28 11.75
C ALA A 95 3.49 21.01 12.93
N ALA A 96 2.95 20.78 14.13
CA ALA A 96 3.73 20.41 15.31
C ALA A 96 4.45 19.06 15.13
N LYS A 97 3.76 18.07 14.54
CA LYS A 97 4.35 16.77 14.20
C LYS A 97 5.44 16.89 13.15
N ALA A 98 5.25 17.73 12.13
CA ALA A 98 6.26 18.00 11.11
C ALA A 98 7.49 18.72 11.67
N ALA A 99 7.30 19.67 12.60
CA ALA A 99 8.40 20.37 13.25
C ALA A 99 9.21 19.48 14.19
N GLY A 100 8.58 18.47 14.81
CA GLY A 100 9.25 17.48 15.66
C GLY A 100 9.86 16.28 14.91
N ALA A 101 9.65 16.17 13.60
CA ALA A 101 10.24 15.11 12.80
C ALA A 101 11.74 15.39 12.60
N PRO A 102 12.63 14.39 12.79
CA PRO A 102 14.05 14.56 12.51
C PRO A 102 14.26 14.66 10.99
N VAL A 103 14.15 15.87 10.48
CA VAL A 103 14.54 16.19 9.10
C VAL A 103 16.03 16.47 9.12
N ASP A 104 16.81 15.67 8.39
CA ASP A 104 18.20 16.00 8.14
C ASP A 104 18.26 17.27 7.28
N ARG A 105 18.45 18.40 7.96
CA ARG A 105 18.50 19.74 7.34
C ARG A 105 19.65 19.87 6.34
N ALA A 106 20.67 19.00 6.44
CA ALA A 106 21.69 18.93 5.41
C ALA A 106 21.10 18.34 4.12
N LEU A 107 20.33 17.26 4.17
CA LEU A 107 19.74 16.65 2.97
C LEU A 107 18.54 17.41 2.43
N PHE A 108 17.75 18.01 3.32
CA PHE A 108 16.51 18.71 2.96
C PHE A 108 16.53 20.12 3.55
N ALA A 109 17.20 21.03 2.82
CA ALA A 109 17.19 22.46 3.14
C ALA A 109 15.77 23.03 3.10
N ASP A 110 15.54 24.11 3.85
CA ASP A 110 14.25 24.77 3.91
C ASP A 110 13.81 25.26 2.52
N LYS A 111 12.50 25.41 2.31
CA LYS A 111 11.95 25.82 1.01
C LYS A 111 12.55 27.15 0.52
N ASP A 112 12.72 28.10 1.42
CA ASP A 112 13.28 29.42 1.09
C ASP A 112 14.78 29.33 0.76
N GLU A 113 15.54 28.51 1.49
CA GLU A 113 16.95 28.22 1.20
C GLU A 113 17.13 27.51 -0.15
N ARG A 114 16.19 26.62 -0.52
CA ARG A 114 16.18 25.98 -1.85
C ARG A 114 15.87 26.95 -2.98
N MET A 115 15.01 27.94 -2.75
CA MET A 115 14.66 28.93 -3.77
C MET A 115 15.80 29.91 -4.05
N THR A 116 16.69 30.13 -3.09
CA THR A 116 17.87 31.00 -3.25
C THR A 116 19.13 30.28 -3.72
N ARG A 117 19.14 28.94 -3.70
CA ARG A 117 20.29 28.14 -4.13
C ARG A 117 20.41 28.14 -5.65
N THR A 118 21.60 28.44 -6.15
CA THR A 118 21.92 28.26 -7.56
C THR A 118 22.32 26.81 -7.85
N ALA A 119 22.25 26.40 -9.12
CA ALA A 119 22.66 25.04 -9.52
C ALA A 119 24.14 24.75 -9.17
N ALA A 120 25.00 25.77 -9.16
CA ALA A 120 26.40 25.65 -8.78
C ALA A 120 26.56 25.31 -7.29
N ASP A 121 25.79 25.98 -6.41
CA ASP A 121 25.84 25.74 -4.96
C ASP A 121 25.39 24.32 -4.57
N ALA A 122 24.44 23.76 -5.32
CA ALA A 122 23.96 22.40 -5.09
C ALA A 122 25.01 21.34 -5.47
N VAL A 123 25.75 21.57 -6.56
CA VAL A 123 26.83 20.67 -7.00
C VAL A 123 28.02 20.74 -6.05
N ASP A 124 28.38 21.94 -5.58
CA ASP A 124 29.50 22.14 -4.65
C ASP A 124 29.24 21.50 -3.26
N ASP A 125 28.02 21.64 -2.73
CA ASP A 125 27.59 20.97 -1.49
C ASP A 125 27.62 19.43 -1.63
N TYR A 126 27.16 18.90 -2.77
CA TYR A 126 27.23 17.47 -3.06
C TYR A 126 28.67 16.95 -3.11
N MET A 127 29.55 17.62 -3.86
CA MET A 127 30.96 17.24 -3.99
C MET A 127 31.69 17.34 -2.64
N SER A 128 31.38 18.36 -1.85
CA SER A 128 31.90 18.54 -0.48
C SER A 128 31.48 17.44 0.49
N ARG A 129 30.31 16.82 0.30
CA ARG A 129 29.87 15.66 1.11
C ARG A 129 30.56 14.37 0.72
N GLN A 130 30.74 14.15 -0.58
CA GLN A 130 31.48 13.00 -1.08
C GLN A 130 32.93 13.03 -0.57
N SER A 131 33.60 14.18 -0.65
CA SER A 131 34.99 14.32 -0.18
C SER A 131 35.14 14.08 1.33
N ARG A 132 34.19 14.55 2.17
CA ARG A 132 34.17 14.24 3.61
C ARG A 132 33.97 12.74 3.90
N HIS A 133 33.18 12.05 3.09
CA HIS A 133 32.95 10.61 3.26
C HIS A 133 34.20 9.78 2.90
N HIS A 134 35.00 10.25 1.95
CA HIS A 134 36.28 9.64 1.61
C HIS A 134 37.35 9.90 2.69
N TYR A 135 37.37 11.07 3.32
CA TYR A 135 38.33 11.40 4.39
C TYR A 135 38.04 10.65 5.71
N ARG A 136 36.77 10.48 6.07
CA ARG A 136 36.38 9.73 7.28
C ARG A 136 36.60 8.23 7.15
N SER A 137 36.71 7.73 5.92
CA SER A 137 37.06 6.33 5.63
C SER A 137 38.57 6.10 5.66
N SER A 138 39.40 7.11 5.38
CA SER A 138 40.86 7.01 5.49
C SER A 138 41.39 7.14 6.93
N GLU A 139 40.67 7.81 7.84
CA GLU A 139 41.05 7.86 9.27
C GLU A 139 40.64 6.63 10.07
N ARG A 140 39.85 5.71 9.49
CA ARG A 140 39.44 4.45 10.13
C ARG A 140 40.11 3.24 9.49
N GLY A 141 41.30 3.45 8.92
CA GLY A 141 42.25 2.41 8.52
C GLY A 141 43.42 2.38 9.50
N GLU A 142 43.18 1.92 10.73
CA GLU A 142 44.26 1.27 11.50
C GLU A 142 44.14 -0.22 11.23
N GLU A 143 45.15 -0.70 10.51
CA GLU A 143 45.46 -2.06 10.18
C GLU A 143 45.50 -2.92 11.46
N PHE A 144 44.67 -3.97 11.51
CA PHE A 144 44.93 -5.11 12.38
C PHE A 144 45.64 -6.15 11.50
N ASP A 145 46.97 -6.09 11.49
CA ASP A 145 47.84 -7.15 10.95
C ASP A 145 48.47 -7.95 12.10
N ALA A 146 48.32 -9.28 12.00
CA ALA A 146 48.95 -10.38 12.74
C ALA A 146 48.54 -10.64 14.21
#